data_AF-A0A419W2T3-F1
#
_entry.id   AF-A0A419W2T3-F1
#
_cell.length_a   1.000
_cell.length_b   1.000
_cell.length_c   1.000
_cell.angle_alpha   90.00
_cell.angle_beta   90.00
_cell.angle_gamma   90.00
#
_symmetry.space_group_name_H-M   'P 1'
#
loop_
_entity.id
_entity.type
_entity.pdbx_description
1 polymer ?
#
loop_
_entity_poly.entity_id
_entity_poly.type
_entity_poly.pdbx_seq_one_letter_code
_entity_poly.pdbx_strand_id
1 'polypeptide(L)'
;METSQRIYDAAKHAFLKFGYHGTTIDKIARYAGSGKAMVHYYYKSKDELFKLIFKDYIMLLSDALNKHKAEKSHPINQGIEYPELYEIAWFIASEFKYNHELAIKTIRENKELTAIFLKSYNNPGWLENFQNIITAQLQAIFIRNNFKIQN
;
A
#
# COMPACT_ATOMS: atom_id res chain seq x y z
N MET A 1 6.29 -21.31 9.97
CA MET A 1 6.15 -20.25 8.95
C MET A 1 7.43 -20.21 8.14
N GLU A 2 7.34 -20.48 6.83
CA GLU A 2 8.48 -20.56 5.90
C GLU A 2 9.33 -19.28 5.91
N THR A 3 10.66 -19.42 5.75
CA THR A 3 11.59 -18.27 5.79
C THR A 3 11.27 -17.22 4.73
N SER A 4 10.85 -17.65 3.54
CA SER A 4 10.40 -16.74 2.47
C SER A 4 9.23 -15.86 2.92
N GLN A 5 8.22 -16.45 3.56
CA GLN A 5 7.04 -15.72 4.05
C GLN A 5 7.41 -14.70 5.13
N ARG A 6 8.30 -15.05 6.08
CA ARG A 6 8.77 -14.08 7.09
C ARG A 6 9.48 -12.88 6.45
N ILE A 7 10.23 -13.11 5.38
CA ILE A 7 10.92 -12.05 4.63
C ILE A 7 9.91 -11.18 3.88
N TYR A 8 8.89 -11.79 3.28
CA TYR A 8 7.79 -11.08 2.63
C TYR A 8 7.06 -10.16 3.60
N ASP A 9 6.65 -10.68 4.75
CA ASP A 9 5.89 -9.92 5.75
C ASP A 9 6.74 -8.82 6.40
N ALA A 10 8.04 -9.08 6.62
CA ALA A 10 8.99 -8.07 7.04
C ALA A 10 9.16 -6.95 6.00
N ALA A 11 9.16 -7.29 4.71
CA ALA A 11 9.21 -6.31 3.62
C ALA A 11 7.92 -5.49 3.54
N LYS A 12 6.74 -6.13 3.67
CA LYS A 12 5.44 -5.43 3.77
C LYS A 12 5.46 -4.39 4.88
N HIS A 13 5.84 -4.80 6.08
CA HIS A 13 5.94 -3.91 7.23
C HIS A 13 6.92 -2.76 7.00
N ALA A 14 8.11 -3.05 6.46
CA ALA A 14 9.11 -2.03 6.18
C ALA A 14 8.62 -1.02 5.12
N PHE A 15 8.00 -1.47 4.05
CA PHE A 15 7.50 -0.59 2.99
C PHE A 15 6.36 0.30 3.47
N LEU A 16 5.36 -0.23 4.18
CA LEU A 16 4.29 0.59 4.75
C LEU A 16 4.83 1.67 5.70
N LYS A 17 5.86 1.33 6.49
CA LYS A 17 6.41 2.23 7.50
C LYS A 17 7.41 3.25 6.96
N PHE A 18 8.22 2.90 5.97
CA PHE A 18 9.36 3.70 5.54
C PHE A 18 9.35 4.06 4.05
N GLY A 19 8.37 3.59 3.29
CA GLY A 19 8.36 3.67 1.82
C GLY A 19 9.49 2.86 1.18
N TYR A 20 9.57 2.90 -0.15
CA TYR A 20 10.60 2.20 -0.91
C TYR A 20 12.01 2.74 -0.61
N HIS A 21 12.19 4.06 -0.61
CA HIS A 21 13.48 4.71 -0.42
C HIS A 21 14.01 4.55 1.01
N GLY A 22 13.14 4.59 2.02
CA GLY A 22 13.52 4.38 3.42
C GLY A 22 13.74 2.91 3.81
N THR A 23 13.53 1.97 2.89
CA THR A 23 13.67 0.52 3.13
C THR A 23 14.95 -0.03 2.49
N THR A 24 15.66 -0.88 3.25
CA THR A 24 16.87 -1.57 2.79
C THR A 24 16.74 -3.08 3.03
N ILE A 25 17.47 -3.88 2.26
CA ILE A 25 17.55 -5.34 2.45
C ILE A 25 17.97 -5.69 3.88
N ASP A 26 18.89 -4.94 4.47
CA ASP A 26 19.31 -5.09 5.87
C ASP A 26 18.15 -4.91 6.86
N LYS A 27 17.32 -3.90 6.62
CA LYS A 27 16.15 -3.64 7.47
C LYS A 27 15.15 -4.78 7.36
N ILE A 28 14.89 -5.26 6.15
CA ILE A 28 14.02 -6.41 5.88
C ILE A 28 14.56 -7.66 6.57
N ALA A 29 15.84 -7.97 6.39
CA ALA A 29 16.50 -9.13 7.00
C ALA A 29 16.39 -9.11 8.53
N ARG A 30 16.64 -7.94 9.16
CA ARG A 30 16.50 -7.77 10.61
C ARG A 30 15.07 -7.98 11.08
N TYR A 31 14.07 -7.41 10.40
CA TYR A 31 12.65 -7.63 10.76
C TYR A 31 12.21 -9.07 10.55
N ALA A 32 12.76 -9.76 9.56
CA ALA A 32 12.45 -11.16 9.27
C ALA A 32 13.13 -12.17 10.22
N GLY A 33 14.04 -11.70 11.09
CA GLY A 33 14.93 -12.59 11.86
C GLY A 33 15.76 -13.49 10.94
N SER A 34 16.25 -12.94 9.82
CA SER A 34 16.94 -13.68 8.75
C SER A 34 18.23 -12.96 8.32
N GLY A 35 19.05 -13.63 7.50
CA GLY A 35 20.26 -13.05 6.92
C GLY A 35 20.01 -12.39 5.56
N LYS A 36 20.81 -11.38 5.19
CA LYS A 36 20.73 -10.73 3.85
C LYS A 36 20.84 -11.74 2.70
N ALA A 37 21.71 -12.76 2.87
CA ALA A 37 21.88 -13.83 1.90
C ALA A 37 20.57 -14.60 1.66
N MET A 38 19.77 -14.85 2.70
CA MET A 38 18.47 -15.49 2.57
C MET A 38 17.44 -14.58 1.91
N VAL A 39 17.50 -13.26 2.16
CA VAL A 39 16.66 -12.30 1.42
C VAL A 39 16.96 -12.38 -0.07
N HIS A 40 18.24 -12.30 -0.46
CA HIS A 40 18.64 -12.42 -1.87
C HIS A 40 18.34 -13.79 -2.47
N TYR A 41 18.39 -14.86 -1.66
CA TYR A 41 18.05 -16.21 -2.10
C TYR A 41 16.57 -16.33 -2.51
N TYR A 42 15.65 -15.78 -1.71
CA TYR A 42 14.22 -15.86 -2.02
C TYR A 42 13.74 -14.74 -2.94
N TYR A 43 14.36 -13.56 -2.88
CA TYR A 43 13.98 -12.38 -3.64
C TYR A 43 15.22 -11.68 -4.14
N LYS A 44 15.42 -11.64 -5.47
CA LYS A 44 16.73 -11.26 -6.04
C LYS A 44 17.12 -9.83 -5.69
N SER A 45 16.13 -8.93 -5.57
CA SER A 45 16.34 -7.52 -5.27
C SER A 45 15.21 -6.91 -4.43
N LYS A 46 15.50 -5.72 -3.88
CA LYS A 46 14.48 -4.89 -3.22
C LYS A 46 13.38 -4.49 -4.22
N ASP A 47 13.73 -4.22 -5.46
CA ASP A 47 12.80 -3.88 -6.54
C ASP A 47 11.82 -5.01 -6.85
N GLU A 48 12.29 -6.26 -6.91
CA GLU A 48 11.40 -7.42 -7.11
C GLU A 48 10.42 -7.57 -5.93
N LEU A 49 10.91 -7.44 -4.70
CA LEU A 49 10.06 -7.44 -3.50
C LEU A 49 9.02 -6.30 -3.55
N PHE A 50 9.46 -5.10 -3.89
CA PHE A 50 8.58 -3.95 -4.03
C PHE A 50 7.50 -4.19 -5.09
N LYS A 51 7.88 -4.68 -6.28
CA LYS A 51 6.93 -4.96 -7.37
C LYS A 51 5.83 -5.92 -6.95
N LEU A 52 6.20 -7.00 -6.24
CA LEU A 52 5.26 -8.00 -5.73
C LEU A 52 4.30 -7.38 -4.70
N ILE A 53 4.85 -6.71 -3.69
CA ILE A 53 4.05 -6.14 -2.59
C ILE A 53 3.16 -4.99 -3.08
N PHE A 54 3.70 -4.14 -3.96
CA PHE A 54 2.96 -3.02 -4.54
C PHE A 54 1.78 -3.53 -5.39
N LYS A 55 1.97 -4.62 -6.13
CA LYS A 55 0.89 -5.29 -6.86
C LYS A 55 -0.20 -5.77 -5.90
N ASP A 56 0.17 -6.51 -4.87
CA ASP A 56 -0.77 -7.07 -3.89
C ASP A 56 -1.58 -5.97 -3.19
N TYR A 57 -0.93 -4.86 -2.85
CA TYR A 57 -1.59 -3.70 -2.24
C TYR A 57 -2.57 -2.99 -3.18
N ILE A 58 -2.21 -2.81 -4.46
CA ILE A 58 -3.15 -2.24 -5.44
C ILE A 58 -4.36 -3.16 -5.61
N MET A 59 -4.14 -4.47 -5.69
CA MET A 59 -5.22 -5.45 -5.80
C MET A 59 -6.16 -5.40 -4.59
N LEU A 60 -5.60 -5.43 -3.37
CA LEU A 60 -6.38 -5.36 -2.14
C LEU A 60 -7.20 -4.07 -2.05
N LEU A 61 -6.59 -2.93 -2.38
CA LEU A 61 -7.28 -1.64 -2.38
C LEU A 61 -8.39 -1.59 -3.46
N SER A 62 -8.10 -2.09 -4.66
CA SER A 62 -9.08 -2.17 -5.75
C SER A 62 -10.28 -3.01 -5.36
N ASP A 63 -10.06 -4.18 -4.77
CA ASP A 63 -11.13 -5.08 -4.35
C ASP A 63 -11.99 -4.47 -3.24
N ALA A 64 -11.38 -3.82 -2.24
CA ALA A 64 -12.10 -3.11 -1.20
C ALA A 64 -12.96 -1.98 -1.77
N LEU A 65 -12.41 -1.17 -2.69
CA LEU A 65 -13.13 -0.09 -3.34
C LEU A 65 -14.30 -0.59 -4.21
N ASN A 66 -14.14 -1.74 -4.88
CA ASN A 66 -15.20 -2.34 -5.69
C ASN A 66 -16.32 -2.92 -4.83
N LYS A 67 -16.00 -3.57 -3.69
CA LYS A 67 -17.00 -4.09 -2.73
C LYS A 67 -17.85 -2.96 -2.14
N HIS A 68 -17.23 -1.88 -1.68
CA HIS A 68 -17.96 -0.70 -1.17
C HIS A 68 -18.93 -0.10 -2.20
N LYS A 69 -18.57 -0.07 -3.49
CA LYS A 69 -19.49 0.39 -4.55
C LYS A 69 -20.71 -0.52 -4.72
N ALA A 70 -20.53 -1.83 -4.60
CA ALA A 70 -21.59 -2.81 -4.80
C ALA A 70 -22.64 -2.78 -3.66
N GLU A 71 -22.22 -2.43 -2.45
CA GLU A 71 -23.07 -2.53 -1.27
C GLU A 71 -23.93 -1.28 -0.99
N LYS A 72 -23.69 -0.13 -1.66
CA LYS A 72 -24.44 1.16 -1.53
C LYS A 72 -24.77 1.61 -0.09
N SER A 73 -24.13 1.02 0.91
CA SER A 73 -24.42 1.20 2.31
C SER A 73 -23.07 1.25 3.03
N HIS A 74 -22.90 2.26 3.87
CA HIS A 74 -21.71 2.60 4.64
C HIS A 74 -20.70 3.49 3.90
N PRO A 75 -20.61 4.79 4.28
CA PRO A 75 -19.45 5.58 3.91
C PRO A 75 -18.19 4.94 4.48
N ILE A 76 -17.06 5.03 3.77
CA ILE A 76 -15.70 4.64 4.24
C ILE A 76 -15.26 5.49 5.47
N ASN A 77 -16.18 6.26 6.05
CA ASN A 77 -16.00 7.20 7.14
C ASN A 77 -16.17 6.59 8.55
N GLN A 78 -16.44 5.29 8.69
CA GLN A 78 -16.51 4.65 10.02
C GLN A 78 -15.17 4.12 10.54
N GLY A 79 -14.03 4.63 10.03
CA GLY A 79 -12.75 4.79 10.75
C GLY A 79 -12.08 3.59 11.43
N ILE A 80 -12.66 2.39 11.38
CA ILE A 80 -12.30 1.26 12.25
C ILE A 80 -12.28 -0.07 11.48
N GLU A 81 -13.03 -0.20 10.38
CA GLU A 81 -13.25 -1.52 9.77
C GLU A 81 -12.00 -2.09 9.05
N TYR A 82 -11.09 -1.24 8.55
CA TYR A 82 -9.87 -1.68 7.87
C TYR A 82 -8.67 -0.72 8.05
N PRO A 83 -8.00 -0.70 9.21
CA PRO A 83 -6.83 0.17 9.44
C PRO A 83 -5.70 -0.05 8.42
N GLU A 84 -5.51 -1.28 7.93
CA GLU A 84 -4.50 -1.60 6.91
C GLU A 84 -4.79 -0.93 5.55
N LEU A 85 -6.06 -0.73 5.18
CA LEU A 85 -6.41 -0.10 3.90
C LEU A 85 -5.98 1.36 3.83
N TYR A 86 -6.05 2.08 4.96
CA TYR A 86 -5.59 3.46 5.03
C TYR A 86 -4.07 3.54 4.86
N GLU A 87 -3.31 2.68 5.55
CA GLU A 87 -1.85 2.61 5.39
C GLU A 87 -1.46 2.26 3.96
N ILE A 88 -2.17 1.33 3.33
CA ILE A 88 -1.96 0.95 1.92
C ILE A 88 -2.26 2.10 0.97
N ALA A 89 -3.39 2.80 1.13
CA ALA A 89 -3.75 3.91 0.26
C ALA A 89 -2.74 5.05 0.36
N TRP A 90 -2.30 5.38 1.59
CA TRP A 90 -1.26 6.37 1.83
C TRP A 90 0.08 5.94 1.24
N PHE A 91 0.46 4.68 1.44
CA PHE A 91 1.66 4.11 0.85
C PHE A 91 1.62 4.24 -0.67
N ILE A 92 0.55 3.80 -1.34
CA ILE A 92 0.39 3.90 -2.80
C ILE A 92 0.51 5.36 -3.25
N ALA A 93 -0.18 6.29 -2.59
CA ALA A 93 -0.10 7.72 -2.92
C ALA A 93 1.34 8.26 -2.77
N SER A 94 2.03 7.87 -1.70
CA SER A 94 3.40 8.28 -1.43
C SER A 94 4.39 7.70 -2.45
N GLU A 95 4.23 6.46 -2.87
CA GLU A 95 5.09 5.81 -3.86
C GLU A 95 4.89 6.39 -5.26
N PHE A 96 3.67 6.81 -5.62
CA PHE A 96 3.45 7.61 -6.83
C PHE A 96 4.14 8.98 -6.79
N LYS A 97 4.33 9.56 -5.61
CA LYS A 97 5.01 10.85 -5.47
C LYS A 97 6.52 10.72 -5.44
N TYR A 98 7.05 9.76 -4.67
CA TYR A 98 8.47 9.67 -4.34
C TYR A 98 9.23 8.58 -5.09
N ASN A 99 8.54 7.55 -5.59
CA ASN A 99 9.13 6.38 -6.27
C ASN A 99 8.42 6.11 -7.62
N HIS A 100 8.04 7.18 -8.31
CA HIS A 100 7.14 7.13 -9.46
C HIS A 100 7.68 6.28 -10.62
N GLU A 101 8.99 6.31 -10.89
CA GLU A 101 9.59 5.53 -11.98
C GLU A 101 9.36 4.03 -11.81
N LEU A 102 9.70 3.49 -10.63
CA LEU A 102 9.51 2.07 -10.32
C LEU A 102 8.03 1.72 -10.18
N ALA A 103 7.22 2.59 -9.56
CA ALA A 103 5.78 2.38 -9.43
C ALA A 103 5.09 2.30 -10.82
N ILE A 104 5.37 3.24 -11.71
CA ILE A 104 4.84 3.26 -13.08
C ILE A 104 5.35 2.07 -13.88
N LYS A 105 6.64 1.74 -13.77
CA LYS A 105 7.22 0.55 -14.40
C LYS A 105 6.51 -0.73 -13.94
N THR A 106 6.26 -0.87 -12.65
CA THR A 106 5.53 -2.00 -12.05
C THR A 106 4.13 -2.15 -12.66
N ILE A 107 3.40 -1.04 -12.82
CA ILE A 107 2.06 -1.04 -13.41
C ILE A 107 2.12 -1.44 -14.89
N ARG A 108 3.03 -0.83 -15.66
CA ARG A 108 3.17 -1.08 -17.11
C ARG A 108 3.62 -2.51 -17.45
N GLU A 109 4.47 -3.09 -16.61
CA GLU A 109 4.97 -4.46 -16.79
C GLU A 109 3.97 -5.53 -16.33
N ASN A 110 2.88 -5.13 -15.66
CA ASN A 110 1.87 -6.04 -15.13
C ASN A 110 0.51 -5.80 -15.79
N LYS A 111 0.05 -6.76 -16.62
CA LYS A 111 -1.21 -6.65 -17.37
C LYS A 111 -2.44 -6.45 -16.47
N GLU A 112 -2.46 -7.08 -15.29
CA GLU A 112 -3.56 -6.97 -14.34
C GLU A 112 -3.63 -5.56 -13.74
N LEU A 113 -2.49 -5.02 -13.29
CA LEU A 113 -2.42 -3.64 -12.80
C LEU A 113 -2.77 -2.64 -13.90
N THR A 114 -2.23 -2.80 -15.10
CA THR A 114 -2.57 -1.96 -16.26
C THR A 114 -4.08 -1.95 -16.49
N ALA A 115 -4.74 -3.12 -16.44
CA ALA A 115 -6.20 -3.21 -16.60
C ALA A 115 -6.96 -2.49 -15.47
N ILE A 116 -6.51 -2.60 -14.21
CA ILE A 116 -7.09 -1.86 -13.08
C ILE A 116 -7.01 -0.35 -13.34
N PHE A 117 -5.82 0.18 -13.64
CA PHE A 117 -5.64 1.61 -13.84
C PHE A 117 -6.38 2.16 -15.08
N LEU A 118 -6.46 1.39 -16.18
CA LEU A 118 -7.25 1.76 -17.35
C LEU A 118 -8.75 1.85 -17.03
N LYS A 119 -9.28 0.88 -16.25
CA LYS A 119 -10.67 0.93 -15.77
C LYS A 119 -10.90 2.13 -14.84
N SER A 120 -9.95 2.40 -13.94
CA SER A 120 -9.99 3.53 -13.01
C SER A 120 -9.96 4.89 -13.71
N TYR A 121 -9.12 5.06 -14.73
CA TYR A 121 -9.03 6.31 -15.50
C TYR A 121 -10.37 6.66 -16.17
N ASN A 122 -11.09 5.66 -16.66
CA ASN A 122 -12.41 5.83 -17.26
C ASN A 122 -13.55 5.92 -16.21
N ASN A 123 -13.23 5.93 -14.91
CA ASN A 123 -14.20 5.97 -13.82
C ASN A 123 -13.94 7.17 -12.89
N PRO A 124 -14.66 8.29 -13.04
CA PRO A 124 -14.40 9.50 -12.25
C PRO A 124 -14.53 9.28 -10.74
N GLY A 125 -15.40 8.36 -10.29
CA GLY A 125 -15.57 8.05 -8.87
C GLY A 125 -14.40 7.26 -8.24
N TRP A 126 -13.45 6.74 -9.02
CA TRP A 126 -12.28 6.06 -8.46
C TRP A 126 -11.35 7.04 -7.75
N LEU A 127 -11.05 8.18 -8.37
CA LEU A 127 -10.17 9.20 -7.78
C LEU A 127 -10.82 9.82 -6.54
N GLU A 128 -12.13 10.09 -6.59
CA GLU A 128 -12.90 10.57 -5.46
C GLU A 128 -12.86 9.58 -4.27
N ASN A 129 -13.07 8.29 -4.52
CA ASN A 129 -12.97 7.27 -3.47
C ASN A 129 -11.56 7.17 -2.87
N PHE A 130 -10.52 7.26 -3.71
CA PHE A 130 -9.14 7.26 -3.25
C PHE A 130 -8.83 8.48 -2.37
N GLN A 131 -9.31 9.67 -2.77
CA GLN A 131 -9.22 10.89 -1.97
C GLN A 131 -9.97 10.76 -0.64
N ASN A 132 -11.15 10.14 -0.65
CA ASN A 132 -11.94 9.91 0.55
C ASN A 132 -11.22 9.02 1.55
N ILE A 133 -10.54 7.95 1.10
CA ILE A 133 -9.74 7.08 1.98
C ILE A 133 -8.61 7.87 2.65
N ILE A 134 -7.84 8.63 1.87
CA ILE A 134 -6.74 9.45 2.39
C ILE A 134 -7.26 10.49 3.40
N THR A 135 -8.38 11.13 3.08
CA THR A 135 -9.00 12.15 3.95
C THR A 135 -9.49 11.54 5.26
N ALA A 136 -10.16 10.39 5.20
CA ALA A 136 -10.64 9.67 6.38
C ALA A 136 -9.49 9.23 7.30
N GLN A 137 -8.35 8.81 6.73
CA GLN A 137 -7.15 8.50 7.52
C GLN A 137 -6.62 9.72 8.28
N LEU A 138 -6.51 10.87 7.60
CA LEU A 138 -6.05 12.11 8.23
C LEU A 138 -6.99 12.54 9.38
N GLN A 139 -8.31 12.44 9.16
CA GLN A 139 -9.31 12.70 10.21
C GLN A 139 -9.12 11.75 11.41
N ALA A 140 -8.92 10.45 11.16
CA ALA A 140 -8.69 9.47 12.22
C ALA A 140 -7.41 9.78 13.03
N ILE A 141 -6.34 10.23 12.37
CA ILE A 141 -5.11 10.66 13.05
C ILE A 141 -5.38 11.87 13.95
N PHE A 142 -6.10 12.88 13.45
CA PHE A 142 -6.44 14.07 14.26
C PHE A 142 -7.27 13.72 15.49
N ILE A 143 -8.28 12.85 15.34
CA ILE A 143 -9.12 12.39 16.44
C ILE A 143 -8.27 11.63 17.49
N ARG A 144 -7.44 10.67 17.06
CA ARG A 144 -6.59 9.88 17.96
C ARG A 144 -5.59 10.72 18.76
N ASN A 145 -5.13 11.84 18.19
CA ASN A 145 -4.16 12.72 18.83
C ASN A 145 -4.80 13.90 19.60
N ASN A 146 -6.13 13.88 19.82
CA ASN A 146 -6.87 14.97 20.47
C ASN A 146 -6.56 16.35 19.88
N PHE A 147 -6.35 16.41 18.56
CA PHE A 147 -5.99 17.66 17.89
C PHE A 147 -7.16 18.65 17.98
N LYS A 148 -7.07 19.62 18.89
CA LYS A 148 -8.01 20.73 19.02
C LYS A 148 -7.37 21.99 18.44
N ILE A 149 -7.98 22.56 17.41
CA ILE A 149 -7.64 23.91 16.94
C ILE A 149 -8.26 24.86 17.96
N GLN A 150 -7.43 25.56 18.73
CA GLN A 150 -7.90 26.72 19.51
C GLN A 150 -8.11 27.86 18.52
N ASN A 151 -9.34 28.40 18.49
CA ASN A 151 -9.69 29.60 17.72
C ASN A 151 -9.04 30.85 18.32
#